data_AF-A0A433JGX6-F1
#
_entry.id   AF-A0A433JGX6-F1
#
_cell.length_a   1.000
_cell.length_b   1.000
_cell.length_c   1.000
_cell.angle_alpha   90.00
_cell.angle_beta   90.00
_cell.angle_gamma   90.00
#
_symmetry.space_group_name_H-M   'P 1'
#
loop_
_entity.id
_entity.type
_entity.pdbx_description
1 polymer ?
#
loop_
_entity_poly.entity_id
_entity_poly.type
_entity_poly.pdbx_seq_one_letter_code
_entity_poly.pdbx_strand_id
1 'polypeptide(L)'
;MIVGYGARVILRPDSPAPSISIKRIHNELIIKNTGNTAVNITSCTQQISNKKMEIPLPAYTLFAGQTIKRELPRLTQVTLHAALMGKPLDPFYTD
;
A
#
# COMPACT_ATOMS: atom_id res chain seq x y z
N MET A 1 39.22 21.33 -18.25
CA MET A 1 38.28 21.16 -17.12
C MET A 1 37.06 20.42 -17.66
N ILE A 2 36.96 19.11 -17.40
CA ILE A 2 35.82 18.30 -17.89
C ILE A 2 34.81 18.24 -16.74
N VAL A 3 33.70 18.96 -16.88
CA VAL A 3 32.60 18.94 -15.91
C VAL A 3 31.66 17.80 -16.30
N GLY A 4 31.77 16.68 -15.60
CA GLY A 4 30.88 15.53 -15.78
C GLY A 4 29.52 15.81 -15.16
N TYR A 5 28.51 16.07 -15.99
CA TYR A 5 27.11 16.12 -15.54
C TYR A 5 26.58 14.69 -15.37
N GLY A 6 26.60 14.19 -14.14
CA GLY A 6 25.98 12.91 -13.79
C GLY A 6 24.46 13.03 -13.82
N ALA A 7 23.83 12.66 -14.92
CA ALA A 7 22.38 12.50 -14.98
C ALA A 7 21.97 11.19 -14.29
N ARG A 8 21.16 11.26 -13.23
CA ARG A 8 20.53 10.07 -12.63
C ARG A 8 19.39 9.61 -13.54
N VAL A 9 19.66 8.61 -14.37
CA VAL A 9 18.64 7.92 -15.18
C VAL A 9 17.89 6.96 -14.27
N ILE A 10 16.63 7.27 -13.96
CA ILE A 10 15.72 6.37 -13.26
C ILE A 10 14.93 5.61 -14.33
N LEU A 11 15.30 4.35 -14.56
CA LEU A 11 14.55 3.43 -15.41
C LEU A 11 13.16 3.20 -14.78
N ARG A 12 12.14 3.84 -15.33
CA ARG A 12 10.74 3.48 -15.05
C ARG A 12 10.38 2.34 -16.01
N PRO A 13 9.82 1.22 -15.54
CA PRO A 13 9.32 0.19 -16.44
C PRO A 13 8.25 0.80 -17.36
N ASP A 14 8.23 0.37 -18.62
CA ASP A 14 7.38 0.92 -19.69
C ASP A 14 5.88 0.89 -19.38
N SER A 15 5.45 0.01 -18.46
CA SER A 15 4.05 -0.12 -18.08
C SER A 15 3.85 0.03 -16.56
N PRO A 16 2.84 0.81 -16.13
CA PRO A 16 2.47 0.91 -14.72
C PRO A 16 1.94 -0.44 -14.22
N ALA A 17 2.68 -1.07 -13.32
CA ALA A 17 2.34 -2.32 -12.65
C ALA A 17 2.05 -2.02 -11.16
N PRO A 18 0.80 -1.66 -10.80
CA PRO A 18 0.42 -1.52 -9.40
C PRO A 18 0.49 -2.88 -8.73
N SER A 19 1.16 -2.95 -7.58
CA SER A 19 1.22 -4.18 -6.79
C SER A 19 1.32 -3.80 -5.33
N ILE A 20 0.38 -4.30 -4.53
CA ILE A 20 0.36 -4.08 -3.09
C ILE A 20 0.49 -5.45 -2.44
N SER A 21 1.41 -5.55 -1.49
CA SER A 21 1.55 -6.67 -0.60
C SER A 21 1.07 -6.23 0.77
N ILE A 22 0.13 -6.98 1.33
CA ILE A 22 -0.35 -6.76 2.69
C ILE A 22 0.01 -7.99 3.49
N LYS A 23 0.64 -7.75 4.63
CA LYS A 23 1.01 -8.81 5.55
C LYS A 23 0.69 -8.35 6.95
N ARG A 24 0.07 -9.23 7.73
CA ARG A 24 -0.03 -9.04 9.17
C ARG A 24 1.10 -9.79 9.88
N ILE A 25 1.70 -9.15 10.87
CA ILE A 25 2.69 -9.75 11.77
C ILE A 25 2.26 -9.44 13.20
N HIS A 26 1.76 -10.45 13.93
CA HIS A 26 1.15 -10.27 15.25
C HIS A 26 0.04 -9.20 15.22
N ASN A 27 0.20 -8.12 15.98
CA ASN A 27 -0.71 -6.98 16.04
C ASN A 27 -0.32 -5.86 15.07
N GLU A 28 0.59 -6.08 14.11
CA GLU A 28 0.99 -5.06 13.14
C GLU A 28 0.51 -5.42 11.73
N LEU A 29 -0.20 -4.50 11.09
CA LEU A 29 -0.50 -4.51 9.67
C LEU A 29 0.63 -3.82 8.90
N ILE A 30 1.20 -4.53 7.94
CA ILE A 30 2.24 -4.04 7.05
C ILE A 30 1.66 -3.99 5.64
N ILE A 31 1.54 -2.79 5.10
CA ILE A 31 1.09 -2.54 3.72
C ILE A 31 2.30 -2.04 2.95
N LYS A 32 2.76 -2.81 1.96
CA LYS A 32 3.91 -2.48 1.13
C LYS A 32 3.48 -2.34 -0.32
N ASN A 33 3.88 -1.25 -0.96
CA ASN A 33 3.76 -1.11 -2.40
C ASN A 33 4.96 -1.80 -3.07
N THR A 34 4.72 -3.00 -3.58
CA THR A 34 5.69 -3.81 -4.34
C THR A 34 5.70 -3.45 -5.83
N GLY A 35 4.80 -2.57 -6.27
CA GLY A 35 4.70 -2.10 -7.63
C GLY A 35 5.70 -0.99 -7.95
N ASN A 36 5.64 -0.55 -9.20
CA ASN A 36 6.46 0.53 -9.75
C ASN A 36 5.71 1.88 -9.83
N THR A 37 4.46 1.93 -9.36
CA THR A 37 3.60 3.12 -9.40
C THR A 37 3.02 3.46 -8.03
N ALA A 38 2.62 4.71 -7.84
CA ALA A 38 1.91 5.12 -6.64
C ALA A 38 0.46 4.61 -6.68
N VAL A 39 -0.02 4.10 -5.56
CA VAL A 39 -1.38 3.58 -5.38
C VAL A 39 -2.07 4.33 -4.26
N ASN A 40 -3.37 4.58 -4.41
CA ASN A 40 -4.16 5.29 -3.44
C ASN A 40 -5.07 4.29 -2.71
N ILE A 41 -4.83 4.07 -1.44
CA ILE A 41 -5.71 3.31 -0.54
C ILE A 41 -6.98 4.12 -0.37
N THR A 42 -8.12 3.54 -0.72
CA THR A 42 -9.42 4.20 -0.59
C THR A 42 -10.10 3.84 0.72
N SER A 43 -9.86 2.64 1.25
CA SER A 43 -10.41 2.20 2.53
C SER A 43 -9.58 1.06 3.12
N CYS A 44 -9.40 1.06 4.43
CA CYS A 44 -8.81 -0.04 5.18
C CYS A 44 -9.74 -0.37 6.33
N THR A 45 -10.34 -1.56 6.30
CA THR A 45 -11.32 -1.98 7.31
C THR A 45 -10.91 -3.27 7.96
N GLN A 46 -11.35 -3.44 9.20
CA GLN A 46 -11.17 -4.65 9.98
C GLN A 46 -12.51 -5.18 10.45
N GLN A 47 -12.69 -6.49 10.37
CA GLN A 47 -13.92 -7.14 10.80
C GLN A 47 -13.84 -7.51 12.29
N ILE A 48 -14.39 -6.68 13.17
CA ILE A 48 -14.41 -6.93 14.62
C ILE A 48 -15.82 -7.30 15.04
N SER A 49 -16.02 -8.54 15.51
CA SER A 49 -17.30 -8.99 16.10
C SER A 49 -18.50 -8.67 15.20
N ASN A 50 -18.38 -9.05 13.91
CA ASN A 50 -19.39 -8.84 12.87
C ASN A 50 -19.70 -7.36 12.52
N LYS A 51 -18.87 -6.41 12.99
CA LYS A 51 -18.89 -5.01 12.57
C LYS A 51 -17.63 -4.69 11.77
N LYS A 52 -17.81 -3.96 10.67
CA LYS A 52 -16.70 -3.39 9.89
C LYS A 52 -16.24 -2.10 10.58
N MET A 53 -15.02 -2.10 11.09
CA MET A 53 -14.39 -0.93 11.71
C MET A 53 -13.33 -0.38 10.75
N GLU A 54 -13.33 0.92 10.49
CA GLU A 54 -12.29 1.55 9.67
C GLU A 54 -11.00 1.74 10.47
N ILE A 55 -9.87 1.38 9.87
CA ILE A 55 -8.54 1.58 10.44
C ILE A 55 -7.96 2.85 9.82
N PRO A 56 -7.80 3.94 10.59
CA PRO A 56 -7.16 5.13 10.06
C PRO A 56 -5.69 4.83 9.75
N LEU A 57 -5.30 5.06 8.49
CA LEU A 57 -3.92 4.92 8.03
C LEU A 57 -3.18 6.26 8.11
N PRO A 58 -1.85 6.26 8.32
CA PRO A 58 -1.05 7.48 8.35
C PRO A 58 -0.97 8.17 6.98
N ALA A 59 -1.12 7.40 5.90
CA ALA A 59 -1.21 7.92 4.55
C ALA A 59 -2.12 7.01 3.71
N TYR A 60 -2.95 7.63 2.87
CA TYR A 60 -3.78 6.91 1.91
C TYR A 60 -3.05 6.74 0.57
N THR A 61 -2.11 7.61 0.23
CA THR A 61 -1.25 7.40 -0.95
C THR A 61 0.02 6.64 -0.58
N LEU A 62 0.23 5.46 -1.17
CA LEU A 62 1.48 4.69 -1.09
C LEU A 62 2.30 4.85 -2.37
N PHE A 63 3.46 5.49 -2.27
CA PHE A 63 4.39 5.57 -3.39
C PHE A 63 5.12 4.24 -3.62
N ALA A 64 5.66 4.04 -4.83
CA ALA A 64 6.38 2.82 -5.19
C ALA A 64 7.52 2.54 -4.20
N GLY A 65 7.59 1.31 -3.68
CA GLY A 65 8.59 0.89 -2.68
C GLY A 65 8.32 1.36 -1.25
N GLN A 66 7.31 2.20 -1.00
CA GLN A 66 6.96 2.59 0.37
C GLN A 66 6.28 1.45 1.14
N THR A 67 6.43 1.52 2.45
CA THR A 67 5.79 0.60 3.40
C THR A 67 5.10 1.41 4.49
N ILE A 68 3.83 1.14 4.71
CA ILE A 68 3.05 1.64 5.84
C ILE A 68 2.95 0.53 6.87
N LYS A 69 3.19 0.88 8.12
CA LYS A 69 2.98 0.01 9.27
C LYS A 69 1.89 0.61 10.14
N ARG A 70 1.00 -0.23 10.63
CA ARG A 70 -0.08 0.18 11.51
C ARG A 70 -0.36 -0.88 12.55
N GLU A 71 -0.37 -0.48 13.81
CA GLU A 71 -0.83 -1.37 14.88
C GLU A 71 -2.34 -1.58 14.77
N LEU A 72 -2.73 -2.84 14.85
CA LEU A 72 -4.10 -3.32 14.86
C LEU A 72 -4.54 -3.54 16.30
N PRO A 73 -5.74 -3.07 16.68
CA PRO A 73 -6.25 -3.25 18.03
C PRO A 73 -6.62 -4.71 18.33
N ARG A 74 -6.89 -5.52 17.29
CA ARG A 74 -7.32 -6.92 17.42
C ARG A 74 -6.78 -7.80 16.30
N LEU A 75 -6.69 -9.10 16.60
CA LEU A 75 -6.32 -10.15 15.65
C LEU A 75 -7.55 -10.60 14.83
N THR A 76 -8.00 -9.74 13.93
CA THR A 76 -9.16 -10.01 13.05
C THR A 76 -8.84 -9.67 11.61
N GLN A 77 -9.55 -10.28 10.66
CA GLN A 77 -9.38 -10.10 9.22
C GLN A 77 -9.42 -8.63 8.82
N VAL A 78 -8.43 -8.22 8.03
CA VAL A 78 -8.30 -6.88 7.46
C VAL A 78 -8.56 -6.94 5.96
N THR A 79 -9.39 -6.01 5.49
CA THR A 79 -9.67 -5.79 4.06
C THR A 79 -9.16 -4.40 3.68
N LEU A 80 -8.33 -4.35 2.64
CA LEU A 80 -7.81 -3.11 2.08
C LEU A 80 -8.31 -2.93 0.65
N HIS A 81 -8.90 -1.77 0.40
CA HIS A 81 -9.26 -1.30 -0.93
C HIS A 81 -8.26 -0.26 -1.39
N ALA A 82 -7.76 -0.42 -2.61
CA ALA A 82 -6.87 0.53 -3.24
C ALA A 82 -7.35 0.86 -4.64
N ALA A 83 -6.85 1.96 -5.19
CA ALA A 83 -7.12 2.42 -6.53
C ALA A 83 -5.84 2.99 -7.15
N LEU A 84 -5.66 2.78 -8.45
CA LEU A 84 -4.61 3.38 -9.25
C LEU A 84 -5.27 4.35 -10.23
N MET A 85 -4.91 5.63 -10.19
CA MET A 85 -5.43 6.66 -11.12
C MET A 85 -6.96 6.64 -11.27
N GLY A 86 -7.68 6.49 -10.16
CA GLY A 86 -9.14 6.44 -10.13
C GLY A 86 -9.76 5.09 -10.52
N LYS A 87 -8.97 4.10 -10.94
CA LYS A 87 -9.45 2.73 -11.17
C LYS A 87 -9.27 1.90 -9.89
N PRO A 88 -10.34 1.32 -9.34
CA PRO A 88 -10.23 0.45 -8.17
C PRO A 88 -9.40 -0.79 -8.54
N LEU A 89 -8.55 -1.21 -7.61
CA LEU A 89 -7.88 -2.51 -7.61
C LEU A 89 -8.73 -3.52 -6.86
N ASP A 90 -8.43 -4.80 -7.07
CA ASP A 90 -9.04 -5.86 -6.28
C ASP A 90 -8.79 -5.66 -4.78
N PRO A 91 -9.78 -5.99 -3.94
CA PRO A 91 -9.62 -5.93 -2.50
C PRO A 91 -8.56 -6.93 -2.04
N PHE A 92 -7.69 -6.46 -1.15
CA PHE A 92 -6.64 -7.26 -0.56
C PHE A 92 -7.08 -7.70 0.84
N TYR A 93 -6.98 -9.00 1.11
CA TYR A 93 -7.38 -9.59 2.38
C TYR A 93 -6.15 -10.13 3.11
N THR A 94 -6.10 -9.93 4.43
CA THR A 94 -5.11 -10.55 5.30
C THR A 94 -5.75 -10.93 6.63
N ASP A 95 -5.45 -12.14 7.11
CA ASP A 95 -6.00 -12.68 8.36
C ASP A 95 -5.19 -12.33 9.59
#